data_AF-A0A2G6FHF9-F1
#
_entry.id   AF-A0A2G6FHF9-F1
#
_cell.length_a   1.000
_cell.length_b   1.000
_cell.length_c   1.000
_cell.angle_alpha   90.00
_cell.angle_beta   90.00
_cell.angle_gamma   90.00
#
_symmetry.space_group_name_H-M   'P 1'
#
loop_
_entity.id
_entity.type
_entity.pdbx_description
1 polymer ?
#
loop_
_entity_poly.entity_id
_entity_poly.type
_entity_poly.pdbx_seq_one_letter_code
_entity_poly.pdbx_strand_id
1 'polypeptide(L)' 'MKIQRDIIRIDEEKCDGCGLCVPACAEGALELRDGRVHIQERSRASPWR' A
#
# COMPACT_ATOMS: atom_id res chain seq x y z
N MET A 1 5.35 -3.63 25.07
CA MET A 1 4.33 -2.87 24.31
C MET A 1 4.23 -3.42 22.90
N LYS A 2 3.03 -3.79 22.44
CA LYS A 2 2.79 -4.08 21.01
C LYS A 2 2.54 -2.73 20.32
N ILE A 3 3.45 -2.32 19.44
CA ILE A 3 3.25 -1.15 18.59
C ILE A 3 2.17 -1.54 17.58
N GLN A 4 0.95 -1.05 17.77
CA GLN A 4 -0.10 -1.14 16.76
C GLN A 4 0.24 -0.11 15.68
N ARG A 5 0.49 -0.59 14.47
CA ARG A 5 0.67 0.28 13.31
C ARG A 5 -0.71 0.58 12.75
N ASP A 6 -1.02 1.84 12.50
CA ASP A 6 -2.19 2.20 11.73
C ASP A 6 -2.03 1.66 10.31
N ILE A 7 -2.87 0.69 9.96
CA ILE A 7 -2.89 0.08 8.64
C ILE A 7 -3.81 0.93 7.78
N ILE A 8 -3.26 1.55 6.73
CA ILE A 8 -4.03 2.18 5.67
C ILE A 8 -4.96 1.11 5.06
N ARG A 9 -6.23 1.47 4.80
CA ARG A 9 -7.21 0.62 4.11
C ARG A 9 -7.61 1.29 2.81
N ILE A 10 -7.63 0.53 1.72
CA ILE A 10 -8.14 0.97 0.43
C ILE A 10 -9.56 0.44 0.28
N ASP A 11 -10.48 1.35 0.00
CA ASP A 11 -11.85 1.02 -0.36
C ASP A 11 -11.91 0.79 -1.87
N GLU A 12 -12.05 -0.47 -2.28
CA GLU A 12 -12.03 -0.87 -3.70
C GLU A 12 -13.25 -0.35 -4.47
N GLU A 13 -14.36 -0.07 -3.81
CA GLU A 13 -15.56 0.50 -4.44
C GLU A 13 -15.37 1.97 -4.78
N LYS A 14 -14.57 2.68 -3.97
CA LYS A 14 -14.19 4.09 -4.22
C LYS A 14 -12.91 4.23 -5.02
N CYS A 15 -12.13 3.16 -5.18
CA CYS A 15 -10.88 3.19 -5.92
C CYS A 15 -11.19 3.24 -7.42
N ASP A 16 -11.01 4.40 -8.02
CA ASP A 16 -11.10 4.61 -9.48
C ASP A 16 -9.88 4.12 -10.26
N GLY A 17 -8.80 3.74 -9.56
CA GLY A 17 -7.62 3.21 -10.22
C GLY A 17 -6.60 4.23 -10.72
N CYS A 18 -6.73 5.52 -10.39
CA CYS A 18 -5.80 6.56 -10.87
C CYS A 18 -4.33 6.34 -10.48
N GLY A 19 -4.06 5.59 -9.41
CA GLY A 19 -2.70 5.24 -8.98
C GLY A 19 -1.87 6.39 -8.42
N LEU A 20 -2.45 7.58 -8.21
CA LEU A 20 -1.74 8.77 -7.71
C LEU A 20 -1.17 8.58 -6.29
N CYS A 21 -1.78 7.69 -5.50
CA CYS A 21 -1.32 7.36 -4.16
C CYS A 21 -0.04 6.50 -4.15
N VAL A 22 0.25 5.75 -5.22
CA VAL A 22 1.44 4.88 -5.32
C VAL A 22 2.74 5.69 -5.21
N PRO A 23 3.00 6.72 -6.05
CA PRO A 23 4.21 7.54 -5.91
C PRO A 23 4.19 8.43 -4.67
N ALA A 24 3.02 8.73 -4.11
CA ALA A 24 2.90 9.50 -2.87
C ALA A 24 3.24 8.68 -1.61
N CYS A 25 3.24 7.35 -1.70
CA CYS A 25 3.52 6.47 -0.58
C CYS A 25 5.03 6.46 -0.27
N ALA A 26 5.43 7.22 0.75
CA ALA A 26 6.82 7.27 1.23
C ALA A 26 7.37 5.89 1.65
N GLU A 27 6.49 4.98 2.08
CA GLU A 27 6.87 3.63 2.53
C GLU A 27 6.99 2.61 1.38
N GLY A 28 6.52 2.95 0.17
CA GLY A 28 6.49 2.02 -0.96
C GLY A 28 5.67 0.76 -0.68
N ALA A 29 4.58 0.90 0.09
CA ALA A 29 3.67 -0.17 0.47
C ALA A 29 2.45 -0.26 -0.46
N LEU A 30 2.27 0.68 -1.38
CA LEU A 30 1.16 0.68 -2.34
C LEU A 30 1.64 0.25 -3.72
N GLU A 31 0.83 -0.54 -4.43
CA GLU A 31 1.09 -1.00 -5.79
C GLU A 31 -0.18 -0.86 -6.63
N LEU A 32 -0.07 -0.38 -7.87
CA LEU A 32 -1.18 -0.38 -8.82
C LEU A 32 -1.15 -1.68 -9.61
N ARG A 33 -2.18 -2.51 -9.47
CA ARG A 33 -2.34 -3.78 -10.18
C ARG A 33 -3.76 -3.89 -10.73
N ASP A 34 -3.90 -4.34 -11.97
CA ASP A 34 -5.21 -4.50 -12.62
C ASP A 34 -6.06 -3.22 -12.65
N GLY A 35 -5.39 -2.05 -12.69
CA GLY A 35 -6.07 -0.76 -12.62
C GLY A 35 -6.67 -0.44 -11.25
N ARG A 36 -6.28 -1.13 -10.17
CA ARG A 36 -6.65 -0.81 -8.79
C ARG A 36 -5.44 -0.79 -7.88
N VAL A 37 -5.54 -0.06 -6.77
CA VAL A 37 -4.43 0.09 -5.82
C VAL A 37 -4.54 -0.98 -4.75
N HIS A 38 -3.44 -1.68 -4.51
CA HIS A 38 -3.30 -2.75 -3.53
C HIS A 38 -2.22 -2.41 -2.51
N ILE A 39 -2.43 -2.83 -1.26
CA ILE A 39 -1.45 -2.68 -0.19
C ILE A 39 -0.59 -3.95 -0.15
N GLN A 40 0.72 -3.77 -0.28
CA GLN A 40 1.72 -4.79 -0.12
C GLN A 40 2.17 -4.81 1.35
N GLU A 41 1.75 -5.82 2.11
CA GLU A 41 2.19 -6.01 3.49
C GLU A 41 3.69 -6.38 3.52
N ARG A 42 4.54 -5.36 3.64
CA ARG A 42 5.99 -5.52 3.82
C ARG A 42 6.31 -5.98 5.25
N SER A 43 5.80 -7.14 5.66
CA SER A 43 6.33 -7.84 6.84
C SER A 43 7.57 -8.68 6.49
N ARG A 44 7.85 -8.92 5.19
CA ARG A 44 9.01 -9.74 4.73
C ARG A 44 9.75 -9.23 3.50
N ALA A 45 9.25 -8.24 2.77
CA ALA A 45 9.98 -7.74 1.61
C ALA A 45 11.04 -6.73 2.05
N SER A 46 12.21 -7.20 2.45
CA SER A 46 13.45 -6.42 2.32
C SER A 46 14.39 -7.31 1.51
N PRO A 47 14.58 -7.08 0.19
CA PRO A 47 15.73 -7.64 -0.49
C PRO A 47 17.02 -6.87 -0.16
N TRP A 48 16.92 -5.69 0.49
CA TRP A 48 18.04 -4.80 0.84
C TRP A 48 18.14 -4.50 2.34
N ARG A 49 17.95 -5.53 3.18
CA ARG A 49 18.36 -5.51 4.58
C ARG A 49 19.24 -6.71 4.84
#